data_AF-A0A919FCR1-F1
#
_entry.id   AF-A0A919FCR1-F1
#
_cell.length_a   1.000
_cell.length_b   1.000
_cell.length_c   1.000
_cell.angle_alpha   90.00
_cell.angle_beta   90.00
_cell.angle_gamma   90.00
#
_symmetry.space_group_name_H-M   'P 1'
#
loop_
_entity.id
_entity.type
_entity.pdbx_description
1 polymer ?
#
loop_
_entity_poly.entity_id
_entity_poly.type
_entity_poly.pdbx_seq_one_letter_code
_entity_poly.pdbx_strand_id
1 'polypeptide(L)'
;MLILGIVPLLMLTFTGVMIFAAKQTLSLAAAEGARASLRYGTLPERRQAACTAASRSMQWLLDFSRQTPNCSSASAAPIAVESVACTGTAGLQCMRVTVSYDYENHPFLPGTVALYGWTVGDLTSSAVAQLDMGN
;
A
#
# COMPACT_ATOMS: atom_id res chain seq x y z
N MET A 1 20.19 33.27 12.60
CA MET A 1 20.29 33.00 11.14
C MET A 1 20.38 31.49 10.81
N LEU A 2 21.12 30.66 11.57
CA LEU A 2 21.18 29.20 11.35
C LEU A 2 19.82 28.49 11.38
N ILE A 3 18.92 28.90 12.28
CA ILE A 3 17.59 28.28 12.46
C ILE A 3 16.72 28.42 11.20
N LEU A 4 16.80 29.55 10.49
CA LEU A 4 15.97 29.83 9.31
C LEU A 4 16.39 29.04 8.06
N GLY A 5 17.61 28.50 8.01
CA GLY A 5 18.10 27.69 6.89
C GLY A 5 18.16 26.20 7.19
N ILE A 6 18.59 25.82 8.40
CA ILE A 6 18.79 24.40 8.76
C ILE A 6 17.45 23.70 9.04
N VAL A 7 16.53 24.36 9.76
CA VAL A 7 15.24 23.75 10.10
C VAL A 7 14.42 23.36 8.86
N PRO A 8 14.23 24.23 7.83
CA PRO A 8 13.49 23.83 6.64
C PRO A 8 14.22 22.75 5.84
N LEU A 9 15.56 22.78 5.79
CA LEU A 9 16.35 21.74 5.13
C LEU A 9 16.15 20.37 5.81
N LEU A 10 16.18 20.32 7.14
CA LEU A 10 15.95 19.09 7.91
C LEU A 10 14.51 18.58 7.75
N MET A 11 13.51 19.47 7.79
CA MET A 11 12.12 19.08 7.53
C MET A 11 11.96 18.46 6.14
N LEU A 12 12.56 19.07 5.11
CA LEU A 12 12.47 18.61 3.74
C LEU A 12 13.14 17.23 3.57
N THR A 13 14.37 17.07 4.06
CA THR A 13 15.10 15.80 3.92
C THR A 13 14.43 14.68 4.71
N PHE A 14 13.99 14.95 5.95
CA PHE A 14 13.30 13.95 6.76
C PHE A 14 11.99 13.51 6.12
N THR A 15 11.17 14.47 5.66
CA THR A 15 9.89 14.17 4.99
C THR A 15 10.10 13.36 3.71
N GLY A 16 11.11 13.73 2.90
CA GLY A 16 11.47 13.00 1.69
C GLY A 16 11.87 11.55 1.96
N VAL A 17 12.72 11.32 2.98
CA VAL A 17 13.14 9.97 3.37
C VAL A 17 11.95 9.15 3.90
N MET A 18 11.07 9.73 4.70
CA MET A 18 9.88 9.04 5.20
C MET A 18 8.90 8.67 4.08
N ILE A 19 8.67 9.57 3.11
CA ILE A 19 7.82 9.28 1.94
C ILE A 19 8.44 8.17 1.09
N PHE A 20 9.76 8.20 0.87
CA PHE A 20 10.45 7.14 0.14
C PHE A 20 10.32 5.79 0.86
N ALA A 21 10.54 5.76 2.17
CA ALA A 21 10.37 4.56 2.99
C ALA A 21 8.93 4.03 2.95
N ALA A 22 7.93 4.93 2.98
CA ALA A 22 6.52 4.57 2.82
C ALA A 22 6.26 3.93 1.45
N LYS A 23 6.74 4.53 0.35
CA LYS A 23 6.61 3.97 -1.00
C LYS A 23 7.26 2.60 -1.13
N GLN A 24 8.45 2.41 -0.55
CA GLN A 24 9.13 1.11 -0.56
C GLN A 24 8.35 0.06 0.24
N THR A 25 7.77 0.46 1.38
CA THR A 25 6.92 -0.40 2.20
C THR A 25 5.65 -0.81 1.43
N LEU A 26 4.97 0.13 0.78
CA LEU A 26 3.77 -0.14 -0.01
C LEU A 26 4.07 -1.05 -1.20
N SER A 27 5.19 -0.83 -1.90
CA SER A 27 5.65 -1.71 -2.98
C SER A 27 5.90 -3.14 -2.50
N LEU A 28 6.59 -3.29 -1.36
CA LEU A 28 6.80 -4.59 -0.73
C LEU A 28 5.48 -5.26 -0.31
N ALA A 29 4.57 -4.50 0.31
CA ALA A 29 3.28 -5.00 0.78
C ALA A 29 2.37 -5.46 -0.36
N ALA A 30 2.30 -4.69 -1.45
CA ALA A 30 1.56 -5.10 -2.65
C ALA A 30 2.13 -6.41 -3.21
N ALA A 31 3.45 -6.50 -3.36
CA ALA A 31 4.10 -7.68 -3.92
C ALA A 31 3.94 -8.92 -3.02
N GLU A 32 4.04 -8.77 -1.70
CA GLU A 32 3.85 -9.88 -0.76
C GLU A 32 2.39 -10.33 -0.67
N GLY A 33 1.43 -9.39 -0.71
CA GLY A 33 0.02 -9.72 -0.85
C GLY A 33 -0.28 -10.49 -2.13
N ALA A 34 0.27 -10.05 -3.27
CA ALA A 34 0.12 -10.73 -4.55
C ALA A 34 0.72 -12.14 -4.49
N ARG A 35 1.91 -12.33 -3.91
CA ARG A 35 2.50 -13.66 -3.68
C ARG A 35 1.64 -14.54 -2.79
N ALA A 36 1.09 -14.00 -1.70
CA ALA A 36 0.24 -14.76 -0.79
C ALA A 36 -1.10 -15.20 -1.42
N SER A 37 -1.61 -14.47 -2.41
CA SER A 37 -2.82 -14.85 -3.16
C SER A 37 -2.67 -16.15 -3.98
N LEU A 38 -1.42 -16.56 -4.27
CA LEU A 38 -1.13 -17.79 -5.01
C LEU A 38 -1.36 -19.06 -4.18
N ARG A 39 -1.50 -18.95 -2.85
CA ARG A 39 -1.82 -20.09 -1.99
C ARG A 39 -3.09 -20.79 -2.46
N TYR A 40 -3.09 -22.12 -2.43
CA TYR A 40 -4.26 -22.93 -2.76
C TYR A 40 -5.42 -22.63 -1.82
N GLY A 41 -6.64 -22.57 -2.38
CA GLY A 41 -7.87 -22.24 -1.67
C GLY A 41 -8.91 -21.61 -2.59
N THR A 42 -10.08 -21.36 -2.03
CA THR A 42 -11.17 -20.62 -2.66
C THR A 42 -10.79 -19.14 -2.85
N LEU A 43 -11.47 -18.43 -3.76
CA LEU A 43 -11.23 -17.01 -3.99
C LEU A 43 -11.30 -16.14 -2.71
N PRO A 44 -12.27 -16.33 -1.80
CA PRO A 44 -12.30 -15.62 -0.52
C PRO A 44 -11.06 -15.89 0.36
N GLU A 45 -10.60 -17.13 0.46
CA GLU A 45 -9.41 -17.50 1.25
C GLU A 45 -8.14 -16.87 0.67
N ARG A 46 -8.01 -16.86 -0.66
CA ARG A 46 -6.90 -16.20 -1.36
C ARG A 46 -6.91 -14.69 -1.12
N ARG A 47 -8.07 -14.05 -1.15
CA ARG A 47 -8.22 -12.61 -0.83
C ARG A 47 -7.82 -12.30 0.61
N GLN A 48 -8.28 -13.11 1.56
CA GLN A 48 -7.94 -12.93 2.97
C GLN A 48 -6.44 -13.14 3.23
N ALA A 49 -5.83 -14.15 2.61
CA ALA A 49 -4.40 -14.40 2.70
C ALA A 49 -3.58 -13.24 2.11
N ALA A 50 -3.97 -12.74 0.94
CA ALA A 50 -3.34 -11.60 0.29
C ALA A 50 -3.39 -10.33 1.17
N CYS A 51 -4.57 -10.02 1.73
CA CYS A 51 -4.72 -8.86 2.60
C CYS A 51 -3.91 -9.00 3.90
N THR A 52 -3.92 -10.18 4.53
CA THR A 52 -3.18 -10.43 5.78
C THR A 52 -1.67 -10.34 5.57
N ALA A 53 -1.17 -10.78 4.41
CA ALA A 53 0.24 -10.66 4.06
C ALA A 53 0.62 -9.19 3.82
N ALA A 54 -0.17 -8.47 3.01
CA ALA A 54 0.03 -7.05 2.76
C ALA A 54 0.00 -6.24 4.08
N SER A 55 -0.96 -6.50 4.97
CA SER A 55 -1.11 -5.77 6.24
C SER A 55 0.09 -5.95 7.16
N ARG A 56 0.71 -7.15 7.18
CA ARG A 56 1.94 -7.40 7.94
C ARG A 56 3.12 -6.62 7.37
N SER A 57 3.26 -6.57 6.04
CA SER A 57 4.36 -5.85 5.38
C SER A 57 4.28 -4.33 5.56
N MET A 58 3.08 -3.76 5.70
CA MET A 58 2.88 -2.32 5.94
C MET A 58 2.45 -1.96 7.38
N GLN A 59 2.69 -2.84 8.35
CA GLN A 59 2.18 -2.70 9.72
C GLN A 59 2.53 -1.34 10.34
N TRP A 60 3.76 -0.85 10.17
CA TRP A 60 4.16 0.42 10.76
C TRP A 60 3.38 1.62 10.20
N LEU A 61 2.98 1.60 8.91
CA LEU A 61 2.15 2.64 8.30
C LEU A 61 0.72 2.58 8.84
N LEU A 62 0.20 1.38 9.06
CA LEU A 62 -1.12 1.16 9.64
C LEU A 62 -1.16 1.63 11.10
N ASP A 63 -0.12 1.31 11.88
CA ASP A 63 0.01 1.75 13.27
C ASP A 63 0.15 3.29 13.35
N PHE A 64 0.94 3.88 12.45
CA PHE A 64 1.13 5.33 12.38
C PHE A 64 -0.16 6.07 12.01
N SER A 65 -0.90 5.59 11.02
CA SER A 65 -2.19 6.16 10.60
C SER A 65 -3.38 5.72 11.47
N ARG A 66 -3.17 4.80 12.41
CA ARG A 66 -4.22 4.15 13.22
C ARG A 66 -5.33 3.53 12.36
N GLN A 67 -4.97 3.02 11.20
CA GLN A 67 -5.88 2.35 10.28
C GLN A 67 -5.85 0.84 10.50
N THR A 68 -7.01 0.21 10.58
CA THR A 68 -7.11 -1.25 10.67
C THR A 68 -7.75 -1.80 9.39
N PRO A 69 -7.00 -2.50 8.53
CA PRO A 69 -7.57 -3.07 7.31
C PRO A 69 -8.54 -4.20 7.65
N ASN A 70 -9.68 -4.23 6.95
CA ASN A 70 -10.61 -5.34 7.05
C ASN A 70 -10.30 -6.41 6.00
N CYS A 71 -9.55 -7.44 6.41
CA CYS A 71 -9.19 -8.54 5.51
C CYS A 71 -10.29 -9.58 5.24
N SER A 72 -11.47 -9.48 5.86
CA SER A 72 -12.60 -10.37 5.52
C SER A 72 -13.25 -9.97 4.19
N SER A 73 -13.31 -8.67 3.90
CA SER A 73 -13.81 -8.12 2.64
C SER A 73 -12.68 -7.70 1.71
N ALA A 74 -11.64 -7.06 2.26
CA ALA A 74 -10.48 -6.51 1.55
C ALA A 74 -10.88 -5.73 0.29
N SER A 75 -11.92 -4.90 0.37
CA SER A 75 -12.52 -4.25 -0.81
C SER A 75 -12.24 -2.74 -0.90
N ALA A 76 -11.52 -2.17 0.08
CA ALA A 76 -11.32 -0.73 0.21
C ALA A 76 -9.95 -0.42 0.83
N ALA A 77 -9.54 0.85 0.75
CA ALA A 77 -8.36 1.34 1.44
C ALA A 77 -8.41 0.99 2.95
N PRO A 78 -7.25 0.73 3.60
CA PRO A 78 -5.89 0.86 3.06
C PRO A 78 -5.40 -0.35 2.23
N ILE A 79 -6.20 -1.42 2.12
CA ILE A 79 -5.83 -2.64 1.38
C ILE A 79 -7.04 -3.18 0.63
N ALA A 80 -7.02 -3.03 -0.69
CA ALA A 80 -8.01 -3.60 -1.60
C ALA A 80 -7.42 -4.79 -2.36
N VAL A 81 -8.12 -5.93 -2.36
CA VAL A 81 -7.79 -7.15 -3.08
C VAL A 81 -8.96 -7.55 -3.95
N GLU A 82 -8.75 -7.50 -5.27
CA GLU A 82 -9.78 -7.78 -6.25
C GLU A 82 -9.33 -8.88 -7.22
N SER A 83 -10.26 -9.78 -7.56
CA SER A 83 -10.05 -10.76 -8.61
C SER A 83 -10.45 -10.16 -9.95
N VAL A 84 -9.51 -10.10 -10.89
CA VAL A 84 -9.67 -9.43 -12.18
C VAL A 84 -9.25 -10.37 -13.30
N ALA A 85 -9.73 -10.13 -14.52
CA ALA A 85 -9.19 -10.80 -15.70
C ALA A 85 -7.73 -10.36 -15.92
N CYS A 86 -6.84 -11.30 -16.24
CA CYS A 86 -5.47 -10.95 -16.59
C CYS A 86 -5.45 -10.18 -17.93
N THR A 87 -4.69 -9.08 -17.99
CA THR A 87 -4.52 -8.32 -19.22
C THR A 87 -3.73 -9.12 -20.24
N GLY A 88 -4.27 -9.30 -21.45
CA GLY A 88 -3.57 -9.92 -22.57
C GLY A 88 -3.75 -11.44 -22.72
N THR A 89 -4.44 -12.11 -21.79
CA THR A 89 -4.68 -13.56 -21.89
C THR A 89 -6.11 -13.91 -21.47
N ALA A 90 -6.92 -14.35 -22.44
CA ALA A 90 -8.29 -14.78 -22.18
C ALA A 90 -8.32 -16.08 -21.36
N GLY A 91 -9.20 -16.15 -20.37
CA GLY A 91 -9.40 -17.34 -19.54
C GLY A 91 -8.50 -17.45 -18.30
N LEU A 92 -7.54 -16.54 -18.09
CA LEU A 92 -6.73 -16.51 -16.88
C LEU A 92 -7.29 -15.53 -15.85
N GLN A 93 -7.31 -15.96 -14.59
CA GLN A 93 -7.74 -15.14 -13.47
C GLN A 93 -6.53 -14.56 -12.74
N CYS A 94 -6.58 -13.26 -12.44
CA CYS A 94 -5.54 -12.54 -11.74
C CYS A 94 -6.09 -12.01 -10.41
N MET A 95 -5.23 -11.91 -9.41
CA MET A 95 -5.50 -11.21 -8.16
C MET A 95 -4.70 -9.91 -8.14
N ARG A 96 -5.38 -8.78 -8.04
CA ARG A 96 -4.75 -7.46 -7.88
C ARG A 96 -4.83 -7.05 -6.42
N VAL A 97 -3.68 -6.72 -5.85
CA VAL A 97 -3.54 -6.19 -4.50
C VAL A 97 -3.12 -4.74 -4.62
N THR A 98 -3.97 -3.83 -4.15
CA THR A 98 -3.73 -2.40 -4.10
C THR A 98 -3.64 -1.99 -2.64
N VAL A 99 -2.52 -1.41 -2.25
CA VAL A 99 -2.31 -0.84 -0.93
C VAL A 99 -2.18 0.67 -1.04
N SER A 100 -2.73 1.37 -0.07
CA SER A 100 -2.74 2.83 -0.04
C SER A 100 -2.42 3.36 1.35
N TYR A 101 -1.77 4.51 1.40
CA TYR A 101 -1.56 5.29 2.60
C TYR A 101 -2.09 6.70 2.37
N ASP A 102 -3.06 7.09 3.20
CA ASP A 102 -3.70 8.40 3.21
C ASP A 102 -2.75 9.43 3.85
N TYR A 103 -1.90 10.02 3.01
CA TYR A 103 -0.90 10.99 3.44
C TYR A 103 -1.52 12.35 3.78
N GLU A 104 -2.66 12.69 3.17
CA GLU A 104 -3.34 13.96 3.40
C GLU A 104 -3.87 14.08 4.83
N ASN A 105 -4.50 13.03 5.34
CA ASN A 105 -5.03 13.01 6.71
C ASN A 105 -4.00 12.55 7.75
N HIS A 106 -2.93 11.85 7.32
CA HIS A 106 -1.89 11.32 8.20
C HIS A 106 -0.47 11.70 7.72
N PRO A 107 -0.09 12.99 7.73
CA PRO A 107 1.25 13.38 7.35
C PRO A 107 2.29 12.99 8.41
N PHE A 108 3.49 12.62 7.97
CA PHE A 108 4.59 12.28 8.87
C PHE A 108 5.04 13.47 9.74
N LEU A 109 4.94 14.69 9.23
CA LEU A 109 5.24 15.92 9.96
C LEU A 109 4.06 16.90 9.89
N PRO A 110 3.71 17.56 11.01
CA PRO A 110 2.67 18.58 11.00
C PRO A 110 3.08 19.74 10.08
N GLY A 111 2.16 20.16 9.21
CA GLY A 111 2.36 21.28 8.28
C GLY A 111 2.98 20.91 6.92
N THR A 112 3.45 19.67 6.72
CA THR A 112 4.01 19.28 5.40
C THR A 112 2.94 19.17 4.32
N VAL A 113 1.69 18.88 4.67
CA VAL A 113 0.56 18.90 3.72
C VAL A 113 0.31 20.31 3.18
N ALA A 114 0.45 21.35 4.00
CA ALA A 114 0.30 22.73 3.51
C ALA A 114 1.42 23.13 2.55
N LEU A 115 2.63 22.55 2.69
CA LEU A 115 3.80 22.85 1.88
C LEU A 115 3.90 21.97 0.60
N TYR A 116 3.54 20.69 0.73
CA TYR A 116 3.76 19.63 -0.27
C TYR A 116 2.49 18.85 -0.63
N GLY A 117 1.35 19.09 0.00
CA GLY A 117 0.11 18.34 -0.27
C GLY A 117 -0.37 18.49 -1.72
N TRP A 118 -0.02 19.59 -2.38
CA TRP A 118 -0.28 19.76 -3.82
C TRP A 118 0.56 18.83 -4.72
N THR A 119 1.66 18.26 -4.22
CA THR A 119 2.55 17.35 -4.96
C THR A 119 2.53 15.92 -4.44
N VAL A 120 2.14 15.71 -3.18
CA VAL A 120 2.09 14.41 -2.50
C VAL A 120 0.65 14.13 -2.10
N GLY A 121 -0.12 13.57 -3.03
CA GLY A 121 -1.41 12.97 -2.71
C GLY A 121 -1.25 11.59 -2.05
N ASP A 122 -2.31 10.79 -2.10
CA ASP A 122 -2.29 9.42 -1.55
C ASP A 122 -1.16 8.58 -2.15
N LEU A 123 -0.44 7.89 -1.27
CA LEU A 123 0.62 7.00 -1.67
C LEU A 123 0.00 5.64 -1.96
N THR A 124 -0.05 5.26 -3.23
CA THR A 124 -0.64 3.99 -3.66
C THR A 124 0.38 3.08 -4.35
N SER A 125 0.27 1.78 -4.12
CA SER A 125 1.02 0.77 -4.88
C SER A 125 0.11 -0.41 -5.19
N SER A 126 0.30 -1.03 -6.36
CA SER A 126 -0.48 -2.20 -6.77
C SER A 126 0.41 -3.27 -7.39
N ALA A 127 0.13 -4.53 -7.09
CA ALA A 127 0.75 -5.68 -7.71
C ALA A 127 -0.31 -6.69 -8.14
N VAL A 128 -0.04 -7.42 -9.22
CA VAL A 128 -0.94 -8.43 -9.79
C VAL A 128 -0.23 -9.77 -9.78
N ALA A 129 -0.93 -10.82 -9.34
CA ALA A 129 -0.50 -12.20 -9.46
C ALA A 129 -1.50 -13.00 -10.30
N GLN A 130 -1.00 -13.78 -11.24
CA GLN A 130 -1.83 -14.71 -12.01
C GLN A 130 -2.13 -15.95 -11.18
N LEU A 131 -3.41 -16.28 -11.03
CA LEU A 131 -3.85 -17.50 -10.39
C LEU A 131 -3.79 -18.64 -11.41
N ASP A 132 -3.07 -19.71 -11.05
CA ASP A 132 -3.23 -20.98 -11.73
C ASP A 132 -4.53 -21.63 -11.24
N MET A 133 -5.49 -21.74 -12.15
CA MET A 133 -6.83 -22.27 -11.85
C MET A 133 -6.88 -23.79 -11.94
N GLY A 134 -5.75 -24.47 -12.20
CA GLY A 134 -5.64 -25.93 -12.15
C GLY A 134 -6.65 -26.61 -13.08
N ASN A 135 -6.29 -26.72 -14.36
CA ASN A 135 -6.94 -27.68 -15.25
C ASN A 135 -6.31 -29.06 -15.08
#